data_AF-A0A9D4J1T5-F1
#
_entry.id   AF-A0A9D4J1T5-F1
#
_cell.length_a   1.000
_cell.length_b   1.000
_cell.length_c   1.000
_cell.angle_alpha   90.00
_cell.angle_beta   90.00
_cell.angle_gamma   90.00
#
_symmetry.space_group_name_H-M   'P 1'
#
loop_
_entity.id
_entity.type
_entity.pdbx_description
1 polymer ?
#
loop_
_entity_poly.entity_id
_entity_poly.type
_entity_poly.pdbx_seq_one_letter_code
_entity_poly.pdbx_strand_id
1 'polypeptide(L)'
;MTTKWQYSESFAETNLKMLENEALCDVIFAAGNEQKQLKCHKVILASNSPVFYAMFCGTLAESKDVIYVPDIESSTLYHLLRSV
;
A
#
# COMPACT_ATOMS: atom_id res chain seq x y z
N MET A 1 -3.44 23.17 0.21
CA MET A 1 -2.36 23.18 1.21
C MET A 1 -1.24 22.30 0.68
N THR A 2 -0.11 22.88 0.29
CA THR A 2 1.01 22.16 -0.34
C THR A 2 1.80 21.41 0.74
N THR A 3 1.49 20.13 0.95
CA THR A 3 2.23 19.29 1.88
C THR A 3 3.63 19.02 1.31
N LYS A 4 4.65 19.54 1.98
CA LYS A 4 6.08 19.39 1.67
C LYS A 4 6.62 17.96 1.93
N TRP A 5 5.80 16.92 1.72
CA TRP A 5 6.23 15.53 1.96
C TRP A 5 7.38 15.12 1.03
N GLN A 6 7.52 15.81 -0.10
CA GLN A 6 8.58 15.63 -1.11
C GLN A 6 9.98 16.02 -0.62
N TYR A 7 10.11 16.72 0.53
CA TYR A 7 11.39 17.19 1.08
C TYR A 7 11.77 16.44 2.36
N SER A 8 11.70 15.11 2.36
CA SER A 8 12.19 14.29 3.47
C SER A 8 13.68 13.98 3.35
N GLU A 9 14.31 13.57 4.45
CA GLU A 9 15.75 13.32 4.50
C GLU A 9 16.14 11.98 3.88
N SER A 10 15.18 11.06 3.75
CA SER A 10 15.37 9.75 3.12
C SER A 10 14.15 9.29 2.32
N PHE A 11 14.36 8.33 1.42
CA PHE A 11 13.29 7.68 0.65
C PHE A 11 12.31 6.91 1.55
N ALA A 12 12.80 6.25 2.60
CA ALA A 12 11.95 5.56 3.56
C ALA A 12 10.99 6.54 4.27
N GLU A 13 11.50 7.70 4.67
CA GLU A 13 10.68 8.76 5.26
C GLU A 13 9.71 9.37 4.22
N THR A 14 10.12 9.50 2.95
CA THR A 14 9.22 9.93 1.86
C THR A 14 8.07 8.94 1.72
N ASN A 15 8.36 7.64 1.64
CA ASN A 15 7.37 6.59 1.44
C ASN A 15 6.37 6.53 2.59
N LEU A 16 6.86 6.59 3.83
CA LEU A 16 5.99 6.62 5.01
C LEU A 16 5.05 7.84 4.95
N LYS A 17 5.56 9.02 4.62
CA LYS A 17 4.72 10.22 4.46
C LYS A 17 3.76 10.12 3.28
N MET A 18 4.15 9.50 2.16
CA MET A 18 3.24 9.26 1.04
C MET A 18 2.10 8.32 1.45
N LEU A 19 2.41 7.27 2.22
CA LEU A 19 1.42 6.33 2.73
C LEU A 19 0.45 7.01 3.71
N GLU A 20 0.97 7.73 4.70
CA GLU A 20 0.16 8.42 5.72
C GLU A 20 -0.73 9.53 5.14
N ASN A 21 -0.26 10.21 4.08
CA ASN A 21 -1.05 11.24 3.38
C ASN A 21 -1.89 10.68 2.22
N GLU A 22 -1.86 9.37 1.97
CA GLU A 22 -2.49 8.71 0.82
C GLU A 22 -2.09 9.32 -0.55
N ALA A 23 -0.88 9.89 -0.63
CA ALA A 23 -0.37 10.52 -1.84
C ALA A 23 0.13 9.45 -2.81
N LEU A 24 -0.25 9.56 -4.09
CA LEU A 24 0.18 8.67 -5.18
C LEU A 24 -0.18 7.17 -4.97
N CYS A 25 -1.14 6.86 -4.09
CA CYS A 25 -1.60 5.49 -3.93
C CYS A 25 -2.38 5.01 -5.16
N ASP A 26 -2.10 3.80 -5.61
CA ASP A 26 -2.63 3.18 -6.83
C ASP A 26 -3.22 1.77 -6.57
N VAL A 27 -3.38 1.40 -5.29
CA VAL A 27 -4.11 0.22 -4.82
C VAL A 27 -4.82 0.49 -3.50
N ILE A 28 -5.93 -0.21 -3.27
CA ILE A 28 -6.74 -0.19 -2.04
C ILE A 28 -6.86 -1.62 -1.52
N PHE A 29 -6.59 -1.83 -0.25
CA PHE A 29 -6.93 -3.06 0.45
C PHE A 29 -8.19 -2.87 1.28
N ALA A 30 -9.17 -3.74 1.10
CA ALA A 30 -10.36 -3.83 1.94
C ALA A 30 -10.16 -4.95 2.98
N ALA A 31 -9.78 -4.59 4.20
CA ALA A 31 -9.31 -5.52 5.23
C ALA A 31 -10.35 -5.81 6.32
N GLY A 32 -10.31 -7.05 6.82
CA GLY A 32 -11.17 -7.53 7.90
C GLY A 32 -12.66 -7.61 7.53
N ASN A 33 -13.46 -8.01 8.51
CA ASN A 33 -14.92 -8.15 8.35
C ASN A 33 -15.61 -6.82 8.02
N GLU A 34 -15.08 -5.71 8.53
CA GLU A 34 -15.60 -4.36 8.28
C GLU A 34 -15.13 -3.78 6.94
N GLN A 35 -14.29 -4.50 6.18
CA GLN A 35 -13.76 -4.09 4.88
C GLN A 35 -13.15 -2.68 4.91
N LYS A 36 -12.40 -2.36 5.97
CA LYS A 36 -11.78 -1.04 6.11
C LYS A 36 -10.79 -0.85 4.97
N GLN A 37 -10.90 0.29 4.30
CA GLN A 37 -10.05 0.62 3.15
C GLN A 37 -8.71 1.18 3.61
N LEU A 38 -7.62 0.62 3.09
CA LEU A 38 -6.24 1.08 3.26
C LEU A 38 -5.64 1.33 1.89
N LYS A 39 -5.25 2.57 1.60
CA LYS A 39 -4.60 2.91 0.33
C LYS A 39 -3.10 2.66 0.41
N CYS A 40 -2.51 2.22 -0.70
CA CYS A 40 -1.10 1.87 -0.76
C CYS A 40 -0.52 2.02 -2.17
N HIS A 41 0.78 1.70 -2.31
CA HIS A 41 1.54 1.84 -3.54
C HIS A 41 1.97 0.47 -4.06
N LYS A 42 1.51 0.08 -5.26
CA LYS A 42 1.87 -1.18 -5.93
C LYS A 42 3.38 -1.30 -6.07
N VAL A 43 4.08 -0.22 -6.43
CA VAL A 43 5.53 -0.22 -6.63
C VAL A 43 6.31 -0.56 -5.35
N ILE A 44 5.91 -0.01 -4.20
CA ILE A 44 6.58 -0.23 -2.91
C ILE A 44 6.31 -1.66 -2.42
N LEU A 45 5.09 -2.16 -2.63
CA LEU A 45 4.73 -3.53 -2.27
C LEU A 45 5.46 -4.55 -3.15
N ALA A 46 5.48 -4.33 -4.45
CA ALA A 46 6.15 -5.21 -5.41
C ALA A 46 7.67 -5.23 -5.24
N SER A 47 8.30 -4.10 -4.87
CA SER A 47 9.74 -4.06 -4.61
C SER A 47 10.14 -4.83 -3.35
N ASN A 48 9.25 -4.95 -2.38
CA ASN A 48 9.53 -5.57 -1.08
C ASN A 48 8.96 -6.99 -0.93
N SER A 49 8.18 -7.49 -1.89
CA SER A 49 7.56 -8.82 -1.80
C SER A 49 7.36 -9.47 -3.17
N PRO A 50 7.90 -10.68 -3.41
CA PRO A 50 7.66 -11.41 -4.65
C PRO A 50 6.17 -11.80 -4.82
N VAL A 51 5.42 -11.91 -3.73
CA VAL A 51 3.97 -12.18 -3.77
C VAL A 51 3.24 -10.98 -4.35
N PHE A 52 3.53 -9.77 -3.87
CA PHE A 52 2.95 -8.54 -4.42
C PHE A 52 3.45 -8.26 -5.84
N TYR A 53 4.71 -8.57 -6.15
CA TYR A 53 5.21 -8.49 -7.53
C TYR A 53 4.41 -9.39 -8.47
N ALA A 54 4.19 -10.67 -8.10
CA ALA A 54 3.38 -11.57 -8.91
C ALA A 54 1.93 -11.11 -9.04
N MET A 55 1.36 -10.54 -7.97
CA MET A 55 0.00 -10.02 -7.94
C MET A 55 -0.19 -8.81 -8.86
N PHE A 56 0.77 -7.88 -8.91
CA PHE A 56 0.65 -6.61 -9.64
C PHE A 56 1.33 -6.59 -11.00
N CYS A 57 2.36 -7.40 -11.20
CA CYS A 57 3.21 -7.40 -12.40
C CYS A 57 3.31 -8.78 -13.06
N GLY A 58 2.70 -9.82 -12.50
CA GLY A 58 2.70 -11.16 -13.06
C GLY A 58 1.80 -11.32 -14.30
N THR A 59 1.90 -12.46 -14.97
CA THR A 59 1.12 -12.79 -16.17
C THR A 59 -0.39 -12.85 -15.94
N LEU A 60 -0.82 -13.03 -14.69
CA LEU A 60 -2.24 -13.03 -14.28
C LEU A 60 -2.59 -11.81 -13.42
N ALA A 61 -1.77 -10.74 -13.46
CA ALA A 61 -2.03 -9.55 -12.68
C ALA A 61 -3.40 -8.97 -13.03
N GLU A 62 -4.31 -9.00 -12.06
CA GLU A 62 -5.64 -8.42 -12.24
C GLU A 62 -5.51 -6.89 -12.20
N SER A 63 -6.19 -6.19 -13.11
CA SER A 63 -6.26 -4.72 -13.12
C SER A 63 -7.20 -4.16 -12.05
N LYS A 64 -7.43 -4.90 -10.96
CA LYS A 64 -8.30 -4.46 -9.88
C LYS A 64 -7.54 -3.54 -8.97
N ASP A 65 -8.12 -2.36 -8.73
CA ASP A 65 -7.55 -1.39 -7.79
C ASP A 65 -7.94 -1.69 -6.35
N VAL A 66 -8.89 -2.60 -6.11
CA VAL A 66 -9.33 -3.02 -4.77
C VAL A 66 -9.03 -4.51 -4.55
N ILE A 67 -8.26 -4.82 -3.51
CA ILE A 67 -7.93 -6.17 -3.06
C ILE A 67 -8.68 -6.45 -1.75
N TYR A 68 -9.48 -7.52 -1.74
CA TYR A 68 -10.20 -7.94 -0.55
C TYR A 68 -9.34 -8.89 0.30
N VAL A 69 -9.18 -8.57 1.57
CA VAL A 69 -8.39 -9.35 2.53
C VAL A 69 -9.22 -9.53 3.82
N PRO A 70 -10.28 -10.35 3.78
CA PRO A 70 -11.19 -10.51 4.92
C PRO A 70 -10.51 -11.17 6.14
N ASP A 71 -9.47 -11.98 5.89
CA ASP A 71 -8.82 -12.80 6.93
C ASP A 71 -7.78 -12.04 7.76
N ILE A 72 -7.48 -10.77 7.43
CA ILE A 72 -6.49 -9.95 8.13
C ILE A 72 -7.16 -8.71 8.71
N GLU A 73 -6.98 -8.48 10.00
CA GLU A 73 -7.43 -7.24 10.64
C GLU A 73 -6.74 -6.02 10.03
N SER A 74 -7.52 -4.94 9.87
CA SER A 74 -7.04 -3.69 9.25
C SER A 74 -5.83 -3.07 9.96
N SER A 75 -5.74 -3.18 11.28
CA SER A 75 -4.59 -2.73 12.09
C SER A 75 -3.32 -3.53 11.75
N THR A 76 -3.45 -4.86 11.66
CA THR A 76 -2.36 -5.77 11.29
C THR A 76 -1.86 -5.48 9.88
N LEU A 77 -2.77 -5.33 8.93
CA LEU A 77 -2.39 -4.98 7.55
C LEU A 77 -1.71 -3.60 7.51
N TYR A 78 -2.24 -2.60 8.21
CA TYR A 78 -1.62 -1.28 8.28
C TYR A 78 -0.18 -1.31 8.83
N HIS A 79 0.08 -2.09 9.88
CA HIS A 79 1.44 -2.25 10.41
C HIS A 79 2.39 -2.91 9.41
N LEU A 80 1.91 -3.92 8.67
CA LEU A 80 2.69 -4.54 7.59
C LEU A 80 3.04 -3.51 6.51
N LEU A 81 2.06 -2.71 6.07
CA LEU A 81 2.24 -1.70 5.02
C LEU A 81 3.18 -0.55 5.43
N ARG A 82 3.35 -0.29 6.73
CA ARG A 82 4.34 0.69 7.22
C ARG A 82 5.76 0.14 7.37
N SER A 83 5.90 -1.19 7.36
CA SER A 83 7.20 -1.87 7.55
C SER A 83 7.97 -2.11 6.26
N VAL A 84 7.33 -1.87 5.11
CA VAL A 84 7.90 -1.98 3.75
C VAL A 84 8.59 -0.71 3.28
#